data_AF-A0A7C6EA53-F1
#
_entry.id   AF-A0A7C6EA53-F1
#
_cell.length_a   1.000
_cell.length_b   1.000
_cell.length_c   1.000
_cell.angle_alpha   90.00
_cell.angle_beta   90.00
_cell.angle_gamma   90.00
#
_symmetry.space_group_name_H-M   'P 1'
#
loop_
_entity.id
_entity.type
_entity.pdbx_description
1 polymer ?
#
loop_
_entity_poly.entity_id
_entity_poly.type
_entity_poly.pdbx_seq_one_letter_code
_entity_poly.pdbx_strand_id
1 'polypeptide(L)' 'MLKGRLELKVANESFELEEGDCFYFSFRLKHYYRNIGDCDVETIWIVSPPSTFRYLFLKKH' A
#
# COMPACT_ATOMS: atom_id res chain seq x y z
N MET A 1 4.73 8.76 0.44
CA MET A 1 3.99 9.58 -0.53
C MET A 1 4.98 10.51 -1.21
N LEU A 2 5.05 10.48 -2.54
CA LEU A 2 5.93 11.35 -3.32
C LEU A 2 5.18 12.55 -3.92
N LYS A 3 3.88 12.41 -4.19
CA LYS A 3 3.01 13.47 -4.72
C LYS A 3 1.54 13.13 -4.54
N GLY A 4 0.69 14.15 -4.45
CA GLY A 4 -0.77 14.03 -4.41
C GLY A 4 -1.32 13.74 -3.02
N ARG A 5 -2.64 13.46 -2.94
CA ARG A 5 -3.35 13.16 -1.69
C ARG A 5 -4.07 11.83 -1.78
N LEU A 6 -3.79 10.94 -0.82
CA LEU A 6 -4.31 9.57 -0.81
C LEU A 6 -5.08 9.31 0.49
N GLU A 7 -6.32 8.84 0.36
CA GLU A 7 -7.02 8.20 1.48
C GLU A 7 -6.57 6.74 1.56
N LEU A 8 -6.00 6.35 2.70
CA LEU A 8 -5.63 4.98 3.03
C LEU A 8 -6.55 4.46 4.15
N LYS A 9 -7.27 3.39 3.87
CA LYS A 9 -8.07 2.67 4.87
C LYS A 9 -7.35 1.39 5.27
N VAL A 10 -7.13 1.20 6.57
CA VAL A 10 -6.51 0.00 7.13
C VAL A 10 -7.36 -0.48 8.30
N ALA A 11 -7.84 -1.72 8.22
CA ALA A 11 -8.81 -2.27 9.16
C ALA A 11 -10.04 -1.35 9.30
N ASN A 12 -10.20 -0.67 10.44
CA ASN A 12 -11.33 0.22 10.73
C ASN A 12 -10.91 1.70 10.78
N GLU A 13 -9.67 2.01 10.40
CA GLU A 13 -9.10 3.35 10.45
C GLU A 13 -8.95 3.92 9.04
N SER A 14 -9.08 5.23 8.91
CA SER A 14 -8.89 5.99 7.67
C SER A 14 -7.87 7.09 7.92
N PHE A 15 -6.91 7.19 7.01
CA PHE A 15 -5.80 8.13 7.06
C PHE A 15 -5.79 8.92 5.75
N GLU A 16 -5.62 10.23 5.83
CA GLU A 16 -5.24 11.05 4.67
C GLU A 16 -3.72 11.20 4.68
N LEU A 17 -3.11 10.91 3.54
CA LEU A 17 -1.66 10.99 3.34
C LEU A 17 -1.35 12.06 2.30
N GLU A 18 -0.36 12.89 2.59
CA GLU A 18 0.13 13.96 1.72
C GLU A 18 1.61 13.76 1.40
N GLU A 19 2.18 14.66 0.59
CA GLU A 19 3.59 14.59 0.20
C GLU A 19 4.52 14.61 1.43
N GLY A 20 5.48 13.68 1.46
CA GLY A 20 6.39 13.49 2.60
C GLY A 20 5.93 12.45 3.62
N ASP A 21 4.63 12.08 3.63
CA ASP A 21 4.13 11.07 4.56
C ASP A 21 4.62 9.66 4.21
N CYS A 22 4.84 8.87 5.25
CA CYS A 22 5.16 7.45 5.15
C CYS A 22 4.11 6.63 5.90
N PHE A 23 3.82 5.44 5.40
CA PHE A 23 2.89 4.52 6.04
C PHE A 23 3.46 3.10 6.10
N TYR A 24 3.06 2.38 7.14
CA TYR A 24 3.40 0.97 7.34
C TYR A 24 2.23 0.25 7.98
N PHE A 25 1.86 -0.91 7.44
CA PHE A 25 0.88 -1.79 8.05
C PHE A 25 1.12 -3.25 7.64
N SER A 26 0.57 -4.17 8.43
CA SER A 26 0.61 -5.60 8.12
C SER A 26 -0.26 -5.91 6.89
N PHE A 27 0.29 -6.61 5.89
CA PHE A 27 -0.45 -7.01 4.69
C PHE A 27 -1.70 -7.86 4.99
N ARG A 28 -1.78 -8.48 6.18
CA ARG A 28 -2.93 -9.28 6.61
C ARG A 28 -4.17 -8.44 6.95
N LEU A 29 -3.99 -7.15 7.18
CA LEU A 29 -5.10 -6.24 7.44
C LEU A 29 -5.82 -5.95 6.12
N LYS A 30 -7.16 -6.00 6.13
CA LYS A 30 -7.94 -5.48 5.01
C LYS A 30 -7.56 -4.02 4.80
N HIS A 31 -7.21 -3.68 3.57
CA HIS A 31 -6.79 -2.34 3.22
C HIS A 31 -7.35 -1.93 1.86
N TYR A 32 -7.56 -0.62 1.71
CA TYR A 32 -8.05 0.03 0.51
C TYR A 32 -7.40 1.41 0.39
N TYR A 33 -7.21 1.88 -0.83
CA TYR A 33 -6.65 3.20 -1.09
C TYR A 33 -7.44 3.90 -2.20
N ARG A 34 -7.57 5.23 -2.08
CA ARG A 34 -8.27 6.07 -3.04
C ARG A 34 -7.53 7.39 -3.21
N ASN A 35 -7.30 7.78 -4.45
CA ASN A 35 -6.88 9.14 -4.75
C ASN A 35 -8.05 10.10 -4.43
N ILE A 36 -7.82 11.04 -3.51
CA ILE A 36 -8.81 12.04 -3.09
C ILE A 36 -8.40 13.46 -3.51
N GLY A 37 -7.27 13.61 -4.20
CA GLY A 37 -6.77 14.88 -4.73
C GLY A 37 -7.27 15.19 -6.14
N ASP A 38 -6.76 16.30 -6.66
CA ASP A 38 -7.03 16.85 -8.00
C ASP A 38 -5.94 16.51 -9.03
N CYS A 39 -4.91 15.77 -8.61
CA CYS A 39 -3.81 15.33 -9.46
C CYS A 39 -3.48 13.86 -9.21
N ASP A 40 -2.61 13.28 -10.05
CA ASP A 40 -2.14 11.92 -9.89
C ASP A 40 -1.37 11.74 -8.57
N VAL A 41 -1.64 10.62 -7.90
CA VAL A 41 -0.88 10.18 -6.72
C VAL A 41 0.34 9.39 -7.18
N GLU A 42 1.51 9.79 -6.68
CA GLU A 42 2.77 9.06 -6.87
C GLU A 42 3.25 8.55 -5.50
N THR A 43 3.48 7.24 -5.40
CA THR A 43 3.92 6.62 -4.13
C THR A 43 4.80 5.40 -4.40
N ILE A 44 5.75 5.15 -3.49
CA ILE A 44 6.57 3.93 -3.50
C ILE A 44 6.07 3.04 -2.37
N TRP A 45 5.76 1.78 -2.70
CA TRP A 45 5.31 0.79 -1.74
C TRP A 45 6.21 -0.43 -1.78
N ILE A 46 6.88 -0.70 -0.67
CA ILE A 46 7.66 -1.92 -0.47
C ILE A 46 6.71 -2.99 0.08
N VAL A 47 6.49 -4.05 -0.70
CA VAL A 47 5.65 -5.19 -0.30
C VAL A 47 6.49 -6.45 -0.16
N SER A 48 6.41 -7.10 1.00
CA SER A 48 6.98 -8.42 1.22
C SER A 48 5.88 -9.46 1.00
N PRO A 49 5.89 -10.20 -0.13
CA PRO A 49 4.87 -11.21 -0.37
C PRO A 49 4.96 -12.34 0.66
N PRO A 50 3.85 -13.03 0.96
CA PRO A 50 3.86 -14.17 1.88
C PRO A 50 4.82 -15.25 1.38
N SER A 51 5.41 -16.02 2.31
CA SER A 51 6.34 -17.12 2.00
C SER A 51 5.77 -18.15 1.00
N THR A 52 4.45 -18.27 0.89
CA THR A 52 3.78 -19.09 -0.13
C THR A 52 4.06 -18.62 -1.57
N PHE A 53 4.31 -17.32 -1.78
CA PHE A 53 4.73 -16.78 -3.07
C PHE A 53 6.04 -17.41 -3.54
N ARG A 54 6.99 -17.64 -2.63
CA ARG A 54 8.25 -18.36 -2.93
C ARG A 54 7.97 -19.80 -3.38
N TYR A 55 7.02 -20.50 -2.78
CA TYR A 55 6.68 -21.89 -3.13
C TYR A 55 5.95 -22.04 -4.47
N LEU A 56 5.07 -21.09 -4.82
CA LEU A 56 4.28 -21.15 -6.06
C LEU A 56 5.11 -20.84 -7.32
N PHE A 57 6.17 -20.05 -7.20
CA PHE A 57 6.93 -19.57 -8.37
C PHE A 57 8.32 -20.21 -8.54
N LEU A 58 8.94 -20.75 -7.47
CA LEU A 58 10.30 -21.31 -7.56
C LEU A 58 10.37 -22.84 -7.63
N LYS A 59 9.24 -23.56 -7.51
CA LYS A 59 9.20 -25.04 -7.60
C LYS A 59 8.78 -25.57 -8.99
N LYS A 60 8.91 -24.74 -10.04
CA LYS A 60 8.63 -25.13 -11.43
C LYS A 60 9.87 -25.62 -12.21
N HIS A 61 10.97 -25.88 -11.50
CA HIS A 61 12.19 -26.49 -12.04
C HIS A 61 12.65 -27.61 -11.11
#